data_AF-R8B989-F1
#
_entry.id   AF-R8B989-F1
#
_cell.length_a   1.000
_cell.length_b   1.000
_cell.length_c   1.000
_cell.angle_alpha   90.00
_cell.angle_beta   90.00
_cell.angle_gamma   90.00
#
_symmetry.space_group_name_H-M   'P 1'
#
loop_
_entity.id
_entity.type
_entity.pdbx_description
1 polymer ?
#
loop_
_entity_poly.entity_id
_entity_poly.type
_entity_poly.pdbx_seq_one_letter_code
_entity_poly.pdbx_strand_id
1 'polypeptide(L)'
;MLGWARWIAYINPINYGFESLLVNEFHGRIFPCPNYVPSGPGYTEVDFTNHVCSTVGSFPAQPFVNGDRYISSAYGYTASHKWRNIGVIFAYMFLLGAVYLVATDFITEKKPKGEILVFPRGHKALKKSRAIDDLEDGKERNVAMEQTETGDLAMIERQTAIFQWKDVCFDIKIGKENRRILDHVDGWVKPGTLTALMGVSGAGKTTLLDVLATRTTIGVISGEVLVDGRPRDDSFQRKTGYAQQQDLHLSTATVREALEFSALLRQPTHVSRQEKLNYVTEVIKLLDMTEYADAVIGVPGEGLNVEQRKRLTIGVELAARPALLLFLDEPTSGLDSQTSWAILDLLDKLKKNGQAICTCLIFHLRVSLTRC
;
A
#
# COMPACT_ATOMS: atom_id res chain seq x y z
N MET A 1 32.04 -0.72 37.83
CA MET A 1 31.30 -1.88 37.27
C MET A 1 32.00 -3.16 37.70
N LEU A 2 31.27 -4.20 38.10
CA LEU A 2 31.82 -5.54 38.29
C LEU A 2 32.48 -6.01 36.98
N GLY A 3 33.69 -6.57 37.04
CA GLY A 3 34.52 -6.83 35.84
C GLY A 3 33.85 -7.67 34.76
N TRP A 4 32.88 -8.52 35.12
CA TRP A 4 32.14 -9.39 34.20
C TRP A 4 31.10 -8.68 33.32
N ALA A 5 30.61 -7.50 33.72
CA ALA A 5 29.60 -6.73 32.96
C ALA A 5 30.22 -5.69 32.01
N ARG A 6 31.56 -5.65 31.92
CA ARG A 6 32.30 -4.63 31.16
C ARG A 6 32.07 -4.73 29.64
N TRP A 7 31.64 -5.88 29.13
CA TRP A 7 31.36 -6.08 27.70
C TRP A 7 30.11 -5.32 27.22
N ILE A 8 29.10 -5.13 28.08
CA ILE A 8 27.88 -4.37 27.76
C ILE A 8 28.23 -2.93 27.40
N ALA A 9 29.25 -2.38 28.06
CA ALA A 9 29.78 -1.04 27.80
C ALA A 9 30.41 -0.90 26.41
N TYR A 10 30.87 -2.00 25.78
CA TYR A 10 31.43 -1.99 24.43
C TYR A 10 30.36 -2.12 23.33
N ILE A 11 29.19 -2.68 23.63
CA ILE A 11 28.08 -2.82 22.68
C ILE A 11 27.23 -1.55 22.63
N ASN A 12 27.18 -0.78 23.72
CA ASN A 12 26.33 0.40 23.81
C ASN A 12 26.97 1.63 23.12
N PRO A 13 26.45 2.12 21.98
CA PRO A 13 27.00 3.30 21.30
C PRO A 13 26.90 4.59 22.15
N ILE A 14 25.96 4.65 23.09
CA ILE A 14 25.76 5.80 23.99
C ILE A 14 27.00 6.00 24.88
N ASN A 15 27.67 4.92 25.30
CA ASN A 15 28.83 5.01 26.17
C ASN A 15 30.02 5.71 25.48
N TYR A 16 30.28 5.38 24.21
CA TYR A 16 31.30 6.05 23.40
C TYR A 16 30.97 7.52 23.15
N GLY A 17 29.69 7.85 22.98
CA GLY A 17 29.20 9.22 22.84
C GLY A 17 29.42 10.03 24.13
N PHE A 18 29.08 9.45 25.28
CA PHE A 18 29.25 10.06 26.59
C PHE A 18 30.73 10.33 26.93
N GLU A 19 31.62 9.36 26.69
CA GLU A 19 33.07 9.54 26.86
C GLU A 19 33.60 10.67 25.97
N SER A 20 33.17 10.72 24.70
CA SER A 20 33.61 11.76 23.76
C SER A 20 33.14 13.16 24.16
N LEU A 21 31.92 13.28 24.68
CA LEU A 21 31.33 14.54 25.11
C LEU A 21 32.01 15.07 26.38
N LEU A 22 32.23 14.21 27.37
CA LEU A 22 32.95 14.58 28.59
C LEU A 22 34.39 15.01 28.30
N VAL A 23 35.12 14.23 27.49
CA VAL A 23 36.48 14.61 27.08
C VAL A 23 36.47 15.94 26.33
N ASN A 24 35.48 16.22 25.49
CA ASN A 24 35.39 17.51 24.79
C ASN A 24 35.15 18.70 25.73
N GLU A 25 34.32 18.54 26.78
CA GLU A 25 33.98 19.64 27.69
C GLU A 25 35.09 19.98 28.68
N PHE A 26 35.81 18.99 29.21
CA PHE A 26 36.81 19.23 30.26
C PHE A 26 38.25 19.34 29.73
N HIS A 27 38.51 18.95 28.48
CA HIS A 27 39.87 19.01 27.91
C HIS A 27 40.37 20.45 27.80
N GLY A 28 41.55 20.71 28.37
CA GLY A 28 42.16 22.04 28.37
C GLY A 28 41.44 23.08 29.25
N ARG A 29 40.49 22.67 30.11
CA ARG A 29 39.84 23.57 31.07
C ARG A 29 40.46 23.43 32.46
N ILE A 30 40.55 24.57 33.15
CA ILE A 30 41.06 24.68 34.51
C ILE A 30 39.91 25.12 35.40
N PHE A 31 39.67 24.37 36.47
CA PHE A 31 38.62 24.67 37.44
C PHE A 31 39.23 25.18 38.74
N PRO A 32 38.77 26.33 39.29
CA PRO A 32 39.22 26.79 40.59
C PRO A 32 38.77 25.80 41.68
N CYS A 33 39.62 25.59 42.68
CA CYS A 33 39.28 24.66 43.75
C CYS A 33 38.14 25.18 44.64
N PRO A 34 37.06 24.40 44.87
CA PRO A 34 35.97 24.84 45.74
C PRO A 34 36.31 24.72 47.24
N ASN A 35 37.08 23.71 47.65
CA ASN A 35 37.44 23.45 49.05
C ASN A 35 38.89 22.97 49.17
N TYR A 36 39.67 23.66 50.00
CA TYR A 36 41.04 23.29 50.33
C TYR A 36 41.09 22.42 51.59
N VAL A 37 42.01 21.46 51.62
CA VAL A 37 42.30 20.59 52.75
C VAL A 37 43.78 20.75 53.10
N PRO A 38 44.16 20.96 54.38
CA PRO A 38 43.32 21.02 55.58
C PRO A 38 42.52 22.33 55.70
N SER A 39 41.32 22.27 56.29
CA SER A 39 40.47 23.44 56.58
C SER A 39 40.18 23.53 58.08
N GLY A 40 40.25 24.74 58.65
CA GLY A 40 39.93 24.98 60.05
C GLY A 40 40.57 26.26 60.64
N PRO A 41 40.13 26.71 61.82
CA PRO A 41 40.52 27.99 62.44
C PRO A 41 41.99 28.09 62.92
N GLY A 42 42.83 27.09 62.62
CA GLY A 42 44.27 27.09 62.89
C GLY A 42 45.15 26.87 61.65
N TYR A 43 44.56 26.77 60.45
CA TYR A 43 45.27 26.47 59.20
C TYR A 43 45.29 27.64 58.20
N THR A 44 44.84 28.83 58.61
CA THR A 44 44.73 30.03 57.75
C THR A 44 46.08 30.69 57.43
N GLU A 45 47.14 30.38 58.16
CA GLU A 45 48.49 30.94 57.97
C GLU A 45 49.49 29.99 57.31
N VAL A 46 49.04 28.80 56.88
CA VAL A 46 49.91 27.81 56.25
C VAL A 46 50.11 28.18 54.78
N ASP A 47 51.36 28.13 54.31
CA ASP A 47 51.72 28.43 52.91
C ASP A 47 50.93 27.55 51.90
N PHE A 48 50.66 28.09 50.71
CA PHE A 48 49.88 27.44 49.66
C PHE A 48 50.51 26.12 49.16
N THR A 49 51.80 25.91 49.46
CA THR A 49 52.53 24.68 49.19
C THR A 49 52.00 23.47 49.97
N ASN A 50 51.37 23.67 51.12
CA ASN A 50 50.85 22.60 51.98
C ASN A 50 49.32 22.42 51.87
N HIS A 51 48.67 23.14 50.95
CA HIS A 51 47.25 23.01 50.68
C HIS A 51 47.01 22.10 49.46
N VAL A 52 46.02 21.21 49.56
CA VAL A 52 45.55 20.39 48.44
C VAL A 52 44.05 20.55 48.25
N CYS A 53 43.59 20.54 47.01
CA CYS A 53 42.16 20.59 46.72
C CYS A 53 41.49 19.24 47.03
N SER A 54 40.30 19.26 47.64
CA SER A 54 39.56 18.03 47.99
C SER A 54 38.98 17.26 46.79
N THR A 55 39.02 17.84 45.60
CA THR A 55 38.47 17.26 44.38
C THR A 55 39.43 16.25 43.74
N VAL A 56 38.88 15.15 43.21
CA VAL A 56 39.63 14.08 42.53
C VAL A 56 40.45 14.65 41.35
N GLY A 57 41.73 14.28 41.24
CA GLY A 57 42.61 14.77 40.17
C GLY A 57 43.36 16.09 40.49
N SER A 58 43.29 16.57 41.73
CA SER A 58 44.09 17.68 42.23
C SER A 58 45.56 17.29 42.47
N PHE A 59 46.46 18.27 42.43
CA PHE A 59 47.88 18.09 42.73
C PHE A 59 48.28 19.00 43.90
N PRO A 60 49.16 18.56 44.82
CA PRO A 60 49.64 19.41 45.91
C PRO A 60 50.25 20.72 45.40
N ALA A 61 50.04 21.83 46.13
CA ALA A 61 50.56 23.15 45.77
C ALA A 61 49.97 23.79 44.50
N GLN A 62 48.87 23.26 43.95
CA GLN A 62 48.14 23.88 42.84
C GLN A 62 46.75 24.35 43.31
N PRO A 63 46.39 25.64 43.16
CA PRO A 63 45.09 26.17 43.56
C PRO A 63 43.96 25.82 42.58
N PHE A 64 44.25 25.00 41.56
CA PHE A 64 43.33 24.65 40.49
C PHE A 64 43.38 23.16 40.16
N VAL A 65 42.27 22.66 39.62
CA VAL A 65 42.15 21.28 39.13
C VAL A 65 42.11 21.31 37.61
N ASN A 66 43.03 20.59 36.99
CA ASN A 66 43.04 20.43 35.53
C ASN A 66 41.95 19.41 35.13
N GLY A 67 41.08 19.79 34.20
CA GLY A 67 39.97 18.96 33.71
C GLY A 67 40.42 17.62 33.10
N ASP A 68 41.58 17.59 32.43
CA ASP A 68 42.14 16.35 31.86
C ASP A 68 42.54 15.35 32.97
N ARG A 69 43.10 15.86 34.07
CA ARG A 69 43.44 15.03 35.23
C ARG A 69 42.19 14.58 35.98
N TYR A 70 41.20 15.45 36.11
CA TYR A 70 39.91 15.10 36.71
C TYR A 70 39.24 13.94 35.95
N ILE A 71 39.13 14.03 34.62
CA ILE A 71 38.50 12.99 33.82
C ILE A 71 39.28 11.67 33.85
N SER A 72 40.60 11.72 33.75
CA SER A 72 41.42 10.50 33.78
C SER A 72 41.40 9.80 35.14
N SER A 73 41.30 10.53 36.26
CA SER A 73 41.29 9.94 37.60
C SER A 73 39.89 9.57 38.11
N ALA A 74 38.84 10.29 37.71
CA ALA A 74 37.46 9.97 38.08
C ALA A 74 36.83 8.89 37.18
N TYR A 75 37.09 8.95 35.87
CA TYR A 75 36.41 8.09 34.87
C TYR A 75 37.36 7.20 34.06
N GLY A 76 38.68 7.44 34.10
CA GLY A 76 39.64 6.67 33.30
C GLY A 76 39.65 7.02 31.81
N TYR A 77 39.05 8.14 31.40
CA TYR A 77 39.01 8.55 29.99
C TYR A 77 40.25 9.36 29.61
N THR A 78 40.67 9.24 28.35
CA THR A 78 41.85 9.93 27.81
C THR A 78 41.47 10.78 26.59
N ALA A 79 42.19 11.88 26.39
CA ALA A 79 41.97 12.79 25.27
C ALA A 79 42.07 12.10 23.90
N SER A 80 42.95 11.09 23.79
CA SER A 80 43.13 10.28 22.58
C SER A 80 41.89 9.49 22.17
N HIS A 81 40.97 9.20 23.09
CA HIS A 81 39.78 8.40 22.80
C HIS A 81 38.71 9.16 22.01
N LYS A 82 38.74 10.50 21.99
CA LYS A 82 37.72 11.34 21.35
C LYS A 82 37.44 10.95 19.89
N TRP A 83 38.47 10.97 19.04
CA TRP A 83 38.32 10.70 17.62
C TRP A 83 38.07 9.22 17.31
N ARG A 84 38.66 8.31 18.11
CA ARG A 84 38.39 6.87 18.01
C ARG A 84 36.92 6.57 18.27
N ASN A 85 36.36 7.13 19.34
CA ASN A 85 34.99 6.87 19.77
C ASN A 85 33.97 7.44 18.76
N ILE A 86 34.22 8.62 18.20
CA ILE A 86 33.41 9.17 17.10
C ILE A 86 33.41 8.23 15.89
N GLY A 87 34.59 7.72 15.49
CA GLY A 87 34.70 6.75 14.41
C GLY A 87 33.91 5.45 14.67
N VAL A 88 33.96 4.94 15.91
CA VAL A 88 33.19 3.76 16.34
C VAL A 88 31.68 4.01 16.25
N ILE A 89 31.20 5.19 16.63
CA ILE A 89 29.77 5.55 16.52
C ILE A 89 29.31 5.55 15.07
N PHE A 90 30.09 6.15 14.16
CA PHE A 90 29.77 6.11 12.72
C PHE A 90 29.76 4.69 12.18
N ALA A 91 30.73 3.85 12.58
CA ALA A 91 30.76 2.44 12.18
C ALA A 91 29.51 1.68 12.65
N TYR A 92 29.06 1.90 13.89
CA TYR A 92 27.80 1.33 14.40
C TYR A 92 26.59 1.82 13.61
N MET A 93 26.52 3.11 13.28
CA MET A 93 25.42 3.68 12.50
C MET A 93 25.30 3.01 11.13
N PHE A 94 26.40 2.88 10.39
CA PHE A 94 26.40 2.24 9.07
C PHE A 94 26.11 0.74 9.15
N LEU A 95 26.71 0.03 10.13
CA LEU A 95 26.49 -1.40 10.30
C LEU A 95 25.05 -1.71 10.67
N LEU A 96 24.49 -1.03 11.67
CA LEU A 96 23.10 -1.25 12.10
C LEU A 96 22.11 -0.81 11.01
N GLY A 97 22.40 0.27 10.28
CA GLY A 97 21.61 0.69 9.13
C GLY A 97 21.60 -0.35 8.02
N ALA A 98 22.75 -0.93 7.67
CA ALA A 98 22.84 -1.99 6.67
C ALA A 98 22.09 -3.26 7.11
N VAL A 99 22.26 -3.68 8.38
CA VAL A 99 21.52 -4.82 8.94
C VAL A 99 20.02 -4.56 8.92
N TYR A 100 19.57 -3.34 9.22
CA TYR A 100 18.16 -2.98 9.17
C TYR A 100 17.60 -3.07 7.74
N LEU A 101 18.29 -2.53 6.75
CA LEU A 101 17.88 -2.62 5.33
C LEU A 101 17.80 -4.06 4.85
N VAL A 102 18.78 -4.89 5.22
CA VAL A 102 18.76 -6.33 4.90
C VAL A 102 17.60 -7.03 5.61
N ALA A 103 17.37 -6.71 6.90
CA ALA A 103 16.27 -7.31 7.65
C ALA A 103 14.89 -6.95 7.08
N THR A 104 14.71 -5.73 6.56
CA THR A 104 13.44 -5.33 5.92
C THR A 104 13.15 -6.12 4.65
N ASP A 105 14.17 -6.57 3.93
CA ASP A 105 13.97 -7.43 2.75
C ASP A 105 13.55 -8.86 3.14
N PHE A 106 13.98 -9.35 4.30
CA PHE A 106 13.68 -10.73 4.76
C PHE A 106 12.40 -10.85 5.61
N ILE A 107 11.96 -9.77 6.27
CA ILE A 107 10.79 -9.82 7.16
C ILE A 107 9.53 -9.52 6.34
N THR A 108 8.90 -10.57 5.83
CA THR A 108 7.60 -10.50 5.14
C THR A 108 6.44 -10.41 6.14
N GLU A 109 5.40 -9.62 5.85
CA GLU A 109 4.26 -9.37 6.72
C GLU A 109 3.52 -10.67 7.16
N LYS A 110 3.02 -10.67 8.41
CA LYS A 110 2.25 -11.77 8.99
C LYS A 110 0.93 -11.97 8.24
N LYS A 111 0.58 -13.23 7.97
CA LYS A 111 -0.72 -13.61 7.38
C LYS A 111 -1.89 -13.21 8.29
N PRO A 112 -2.95 -12.60 7.74
CA PRO A 112 -4.11 -12.14 8.51
C PRO A 112 -5.00 -13.27 9.04
N LYS A 113 -5.77 -12.97 10.09
CA LYS A 113 -6.72 -13.87 10.78
C LYS A 113 -8.09 -13.21 10.92
N GLY A 114 -9.13 -13.81 10.32
CA GLY A 114 -10.52 -13.83 10.80
C GLY A 114 -11.42 -12.61 10.52
N GLU A 115 -12.65 -12.87 10.04
CA GLU A 115 -13.51 -11.88 9.37
C GLU A 115 -14.38 -11.04 10.31
N ILE A 116 -14.08 -9.73 10.41
CA ILE A 116 -14.90 -8.71 11.09
C ILE A 116 -14.88 -7.42 10.26
N LEU A 117 -16.05 -6.81 10.00
CA LEU A 117 -16.14 -5.48 9.38
C LEU A 117 -15.69 -4.41 10.38
N VAL A 118 -14.65 -3.63 10.03
CA VAL A 118 -14.10 -2.56 10.87
C VAL A 118 -14.45 -1.20 10.27
N PHE A 119 -14.97 -0.29 11.11
CA PHE A 119 -15.27 1.10 10.73
C PHE A 119 -14.32 2.06 11.45
N PRO A 120 -13.89 3.18 10.82
CA PRO A 120 -13.13 4.22 11.49
C PRO A 120 -13.94 4.83 12.66
N ARG A 121 -13.26 5.19 13.75
CA ARG A 121 -13.90 5.80 14.94
C ARG A 121 -14.64 7.09 14.55
N GLY A 122 -15.97 7.05 14.53
CA GLY A 122 -16.83 8.20 14.24
C GLY A 122 -17.85 7.97 13.11
N HIS A 123 -17.56 7.06 12.17
CA HIS A 123 -18.52 6.65 11.13
C HIS A 123 -19.30 5.43 11.63
N LYS A 124 -20.55 5.65 12.03
CA LYS A 124 -21.48 4.56 12.35
C LYS A 124 -22.11 4.08 11.04
N ALA A 125 -22.17 2.76 10.84
CA ALA A 125 -23.07 2.17 9.84
C ALA A 125 -24.46 2.78 10.01
N LEU A 126 -25.10 3.18 8.91
CA LEU A 126 -26.49 3.63 8.91
C LEU A 126 -27.32 2.55 9.61
N LYS A 127 -27.79 2.86 10.82
CA LYS A 127 -28.63 1.95 11.61
C LYS A 127 -29.90 1.70 10.82
N LYS A 128 -30.03 0.51 10.23
CA LYS A 128 -31.33 -0.05 9.87
C LYS A 128 -32.20 0.01 11.12
N SER A 129 -33.31 0.74 11.07
CA SER A 129 -34.25 0.84 12.18
C SER A 129 -34.66 -0.56 12.62
N ARG A 130 -34.41 -0.88 13.89
CA ARG A 130 -34.91 -2.10 14.54
C ARG A 130 -36.43 -2.13 14.43
N ALA A 131 -36.96 -2.97 13.56
CA ALA A 131 -38.21 -3.67 13.81
C ALA A 131 -37.81 -5.09 14.21
N ILE A 132 -38.04 -5.41 15.48
CA ILE A 132 -38.03 -6.77 16.00
C ILE A 132 -39.33 -7.39 15.48
N ASP A 133 -39.23 -8.36 14.60
CA ASP A 133 -40.25 -9.40 14.47
C ASP A 133 -39.63 -10.67 13.88
N ASP A 134 -40.02 -11.80 14.45
CA ASP A 134 -39.45 -13.13 14.32
C ASP A 134 -39.45 -13.68 12.88
N LEU A 135 -38.38 -14.39 12.50
CA LEU A 135 -38.20 -15.02 11.17
C LEU A 135 -38.44 -16.55 11.21
N GLU A 136 -39.66 -16.93 11.57
CA GLU A 136 -40.29 -18.23 11.24
C GLU A 136 -41.72 -17.97 10.74
N ASP A 137 -41.90 -17.04 9.80
CA ASP A 137 -43.14 -16.95 9.01
C ASP A 137 -42.81 -16.76 7.52
N GLY A 138 -43.09 -17.80 6.75
CA GLY A 138 -42.97 -17.79 5.31
C GLY A 138 -44.08 -16.96 4.70
N LYS A 139 -43.77 -15.72 4.30
CA LYS A 139 -44.59 -14.96 3.35
C LYS A 139 -43.77 -14.39 2.22
N GLU A 140 -44.19 -14.75 1.01
CA GLU A 140 -43.72 -14.28 -0.28
C GLU A 140 -43.57 -12.75 -0.28
N ARG A 141 -42.33 -12.27 -0.37
CA ARG A 141 -42.06 -10.87 -0.67
C ARG A 141 -42.24 -10.66 -2.16
N ASN A 142 -43.43 -10.20 -2.53
CA ASN A 142 -43.65 -9.49 -3.80
C ASN A 142 -42.68 -8.31 -3.85
N VAL A 143 -41.70 -8.38 -4.75
CA VAL A 143 -40.81 -7.27 -5.08
C VAL A 143 -41.64 -6.28 -5.88
N ALA A 144 -42.27 -5.33 -5.18
CA ALA A 144 -42.76 -4.11 -5.80
C ALA A 144 -41.53 -3.31 -6.23
N MET A 145 -41.31 -3.29 -7.55
CA MET A 145 -40.31 -2.50 -8.22
C MET A 145 -40.68 -1.03 -8.04
N GLU A 146 -40.13 -0.37 -7.03
CA GLU A 146 -40.10 1.10 -6.98
C GLU A 146 -39.24 1.56 -8.16
N GLN A 147 -39.91 2.06 -9.18
CA GLN A 147 -39.30 2.82 -10.26
C GLN A 147 -38.69 4.08 -9.65
N THR A 148 -37.41 4.00 -9.27
CA THR A 148 -36.61 5.20 -9.11
C THR A 148 -36.46 5.79 -10.50
N GLU A 149 -37.12 6.92 -10.73
CA GLU A 149 -37.02 7.68 -11.97
C GLU A 149 -35.55 7.83 -12.36
N THR A 150 -35.25 7.41 -13.57
CA THR A 150 -33.94 7.50 -14.21
C THR A 150 -33.65 8.97 -14.46
N GLY A 151 -33.11 9.65 -13.46
CA GLY A 151 -32.37 10.88 -13.66
C GLY A 151 -31.17 10.55 -14.54
N ASP A 152 -31.13 11.14 -15.74
CA ASP A 152 -30.05 11.02 -16.71
C ASP A 152 -28.67 11.13 -16.03
N LEU A 153 -27.98 10.00 -15.86
CA LEU A 153 -26.58 9.92 -15.43
C LEU A 153 -25.69 10.32 -16.62
N ALA A 154 -25.78 11.58 -17.02
CA ALA A 154 -25.16 12.18 -18.20
C ALA A 154 -23.65 12.50 -18.02
N MET A 155 -22.85 11.60 -17.44
CA MET A 155 -21.43 11.89 -17.18
C MET A 155 -20.43 10.77 -17.47
N ILE A 156 -20.90 9.62 -17.96
CA ILE A 156 -20.02 8.62 -18.56
C ILE A 156 -19.90 8.97 -20.04
N GLU A 157 -18.70 9.37 -20.48
CA GLU A 157 -18.44 9.63 -21.90
C GLU A 157 -18.73 8.35 -22.68
N ARG A 158 -19.69 8.44 -23.61
CA ARG A 158 -20.03 7.31 -24.47
C ARG A 158 -18.83 6.98 -25.33
N GLN A 159 -18.33 5.76 -25.18
CA GLN A 159 -17.21 5.28 -25.96
C GLN A 159 -17.72 5.07 -27.39
N THR A 160 -16.98 5.59 -28.37
CA THR A 160 -17.32 5.46 -29.79
C THR A 160 -16.31 4.58 -30.54
N ALA A 161 -15.19 4.25 -29.89
CA ALA A 161 -14.09 3.54 -30.51
C ALA A 161 -14.35 2.03 -30.62
N ILE A 162 -14.10 1.48 -31.81
CA ILE A 162 -14.11 0.03 -32.07
C ILE A 162 -12.72 -0.52 -31.79
N PHE A 163 -12.65 -1.52 -30.92
CA PHE A 163 -11.40 -2.24 -30.62
C PHE A 163 -11.36 -3.52 -31.44
N GLN A 164 -10.33 -3.72 -32.25
CA GLN A 164 -10.20 -4.88 -33.12
C GLN A 164 -8.77 -5.43 -33.07
N TRP A 165 -8.64 -6.74 -33.22
CA TRP A 165 -7.35 -7.40 -33.31
C TRP A 165 -7.38 -8.45 -34.41
N LYS A 166 -6.25 -8.57 -35.10
CA LYS A 166 -6.09 -9.45 -36.25
C LYS A 166 -4.80 -10.24 -36.14
N ASP A 167 -4.90 -11.53 -36.39
CA ASP A 167 -3.78 -12.46 -36.50
C ASP A 167 -2.86 -12.45 -35.26
N VAL A 168 -3.45 -12.33 -34.07
CA VAL A 168 -2.67 -12.21 -32.82
C VAL A 168 -2.14 -13.58 -32.41
N CYS A 169 -0.82 -13.71 -32.36
CA CYS A 169 -0.13 -14.85 -31.77
C CYS A 169 0.72 -14.41 -30.59
N PHE A 170 0.87 -15.31 -29.62
CA PHE A 170 1.67 -15.06 -28.43
C PHE A 170 2.50 -16.30 -28.08
N ASP A 171 3.82 -16.13 -28.14
CA ASP A 171 4.80 -17.17 -27.89
C ASP A 171 5.60 -16.84 -26.62
N ILE A 172 5.64 -17.77 -25.66
CA ILE A 172 6.41 -17.65 -24.42
C ILE A 172 7.58 -18.65 -24.44
N LYS A 173 8.76 -18.23 -23.97
CA LYS A 173 9.89 -19.12 -23.71
C LYS A 173 9.76 -19.77 -22.34
N ILE A 174 9.57 -21.08 -22.30
CA ILE A 174 9.61 -21.87 -21.06
C ILE A 174 10.88 -22.71 -21.11
N GLY A 175 11.92 -22.27 -20.41
CA GLY A 175 13.24 -22.90 -20.47
C GLY A 175 13.91 -22.70 -21.85
N LYS A 176 14.16 -23.80 -22.58
CA LYS A 176 14.75 -23.78 -23.93
C LYS A 176 13.72 -23.86 -25.06
N GLU A 177 12.45 -24.14 -24.76
CA GLU A 177 11.42 -24.35 -25.76
C GLU A 177 10.50 -23.12 -25.88
N ASN A 178 10.18 -22.74 -27.11
CA ASN A 178 9.15 -21.75 -27.40
C ASN A 178 7.79 -22.45 -27.38
N ARG A 179 6.88 -22.01 -26.53
CA ARG A 179 5.51 -22.50 -26.49
C ARG A 179 4.56 -21.42 -26.99
N ARG A 180 3.79 -21.75 -28.02
CA ARG A 180 2.68 -20.92 -28.49
C ARG A 180 1.48 -21.06 -27.55
N ILE A 181 0.96 -19.94 -27.07
CA ILE A 181 -0.19 -19.88 -26.18
C ILE A 181 -1.42 -19.36 -26.91
N LEU A 182 -1.24 -18.35 -27.78
CA LEU A 182 -2.28 -17.84 -28.66
C LEU A 182 -1.84 -18.08 -30.10
N ASP A 183 -2.74 -18.62 -30.91
CA ASP A 183 -2.47 -19.00 -32.30
C ASP A 183 -3.51 -18.34 -33.21
N HIS A 184 -3.06 -17.36 -34.00
CA HIS A 184 -3.84 -16.67 -35.03
C HIS A 184 -5.26 -16.27 -34.58
N VAL A 185 -5.35 -15.50 -33.48
CA VAL A 185 -6.63 -15.09 -32.89
C VAL A 185 -7.10 -13.77 -33.50
N ASP A 186 -8.34 -13.74 -33.99
CA ASP A 186 -9.02 -12.57 -34.54
C ASP A 186 -10.25 -12.20 -33.71
N GLY A 187 -10.61 -10.91 -33.67
CA GLY A 187 -11.83 -10.47 -33.02
C GLY A 187 -11.99 -8.96 -32.93
N TRP A 188 -13.18 -8.53 -32.51
CA TRP A 188 -13.51 -7.12 -32.34
C TRP A 188 -14.55 -6.91 -31.25
N VAL A 189 -14.54 -5.73 -30.65
CA VAL A 189 -15.47 -5.29 -29.61
C VAL A 189 -16.08 -3.97 -30.04
N LYS A 190 -17.42 -3.94 -30.08
CA LYS A 190 -18.18 -2.73 -30.40
C LYS A 190 -18.41 -1.90 -29.13
N PRO A 191 -18.37 -0.56 -29.22
CA PRO A 191 -18.87 0.28 -28.13
C PRO A 191 -20.32 -0.05 -27.77
N GLY A 192 -20.62 -0.02 -26.46
CA GLY A 192 -21.95 -0.32 -25.93
C GLY A 192 -22.35 -1.81 -25.99
N THR A 193 -21.40 -2.71 -26.27
CA THR A 193 -21.60 -4.15 -26.16
C THR A 193 -20.84 -4.72 -24.97
N LEU A 194 -21.37 -5.81 -24.41
CA LEU A 194 -20.69 -6.62 -23.41
C LEU A 194 -20.17 -7.86 -24.13
N THR A 195 -18.87 -7.90 -24.41
CA THR A 195 -18.23 -9.05 -25.05
C THR A 195 -17.70 -9.99 -23.98
N ALA A 196 -18.23 -11.21 -23.93
CA ALA A 196 -17.79 -12.24 -23.01
C ALA A 196 -16.87 -13.25 -23.71
N LEU A 197 -15.62 -13.36 -23.23
CA LEU A 197 -14.70 -14.42 -23.64
C LEU A 197 -14.92 -15.67 -22.77
N MET A 198 -15.44 -16.74 -23.38
CA MET A 198 -15.75 -18.01 -22.69
C MET A 198 -14.86 -19.14 -23.18
N GLY A 199 -14.49 -20.06 -22.29
CA GLY A 199 -13.68 -21.22 -22.62
C GLY A 199 -13.24 -21.98 -21.37
N VAL A 200 -12.59 -23.14 -21.57
CA VAL A 200 -12.10 -23.97 -20.46
C VAL A 200 -10.97 -23.28 -19.68
N SER A 201 -10.77 -23.69 -18.42
CA SER A 201 -9.60 -23.24 -17.64
C SER A 201 -8.32 -23.67 -18.35
N GLY A 202 -7.34 -22.77 -18.46
CA GLY A 202 -6.09 -23.02 -19.17
C GLY A 202 -6.13 -22.81 -20.70
N ALA A 203 -7.25 -22.37 -21.28
CA ALA A 203 -7.34 -22.06 -22.71
C ALA A 203 -6.61 -20.77 -23.15
N GLY A 204 -5.91 -20.08 -22.25
CA GLY A 204 -5.21 -18.82 -22.57
C GLY A 204 -6.10 -17.57 -22.55
N LYS A 205 -7.27 -17.60 -21.88
CA LYS A 205 -8.19 -16.46 -21.84
C LYS A 205 -7.63 -15.22 -21.14
N THR A 206 -7.12 -15.40 -19.91
CA THR A 206 -6.37 -14.35 -19.20
C THR A 206 -5.17 -13.88 -20.01
N THR A 207 -4.47 -14.81 -20.68
CA THR A 207 -3.35 -14.47 -21.56
C THR A 207 -3.78 -13.60 -22.75
N LEU A 208 -4.91 -13.91 -23.39
CA LEU A 208 -5.48 -13.08 -24.46
C LEU A 208 -5.84 -11.70 -23.93
N LEU A 209 -6.52 -11.62 -22.79
CA LEU A 209 -6.81 -10.33 -22.15
C LEU A 209 -5.55 -9.53 -21.83
N ASP A 210 -4.51 -10.17 -21.29
CA ASP A 210 -3.25 -9.52 -20.95
C ASP A 210 -2.50 -9.00 -22.18
N VAL A 211 -2.53 -9.77 -23.30
CA VAL A 211 -1.93 -9.36 -24.57
C VAL A 211 -2.69 -8.17 -25.16
N LEU A 212 -4.03 -8.20 -25.13
CA LEU A 212 -4.89 -7.11 -25.62
C LEU A 212 -4.75 -5.84 -24.76
N ALA A 213 -4.63 -5.99 -23.45
CA ALA A 213 -4.38 -4.89 -22.51
C ALA A 213 -2.92 -4.41 -22.49
N THR A 214 -2.02 -5.02 -23.28
CA THR A 214 -0.60 -4.67 -23.35
C THR A 214 0.10 -4.78 -21.98
N ARG A 215 -0.20 -5.84 -21.22
CA ARG A 215 0.36 -6.10 -19.88
C ARG A 215 1.42 -7.21 -19.86
N THR A 216 1.66 -7.89 -20.97
CA THR A 216 2.67 -8.95 -21.06
C THR A 216 4.08 -8.34 -21.14
N THR A 217 4.92 -8.67 -20.16
CA THR A 217 6.34 -8.28 -20.12
C THR A 217 7.28 -9.35 -20.68
N ILE A 218 6.77 -10.58 -20.87
CA ILE A 218 7.57 -11.75 -21.26
C ILE A 218 6.88 -12.43 -22.44
N GLY A 219 7.61 -12.65 -23.53
CA GLY A 219 7.12 -13.32 -24.74
C GLY A 219 7.14 -12.40 -25.96
N VAL A 220 6.91 -12.98 -27.14
CA VAL A 220 6.80 -12.25 -28.40
C VAL A 220 5.34 -12.22 -28.81
N ILE A 221 4.82 -11.02 -29.04
CA ILE A 221 3.49 -10.81 -29.60
C ILE A 221 3.66 -10.53 -31.09
N SER A 222 2.98 -11.31 -31.94
CA SER A 222 2.82 -11.04 -33.37
C SER A 222 1.35 -10.75 -33.68
N GLY A 223 1.09 -10.00 -34.76
CA GLY A 223 -0.25 -9.57 -35.15
C GLY A 223 -0.50 -8.09 -34.90
N GLU A 224 -1.71 -7.64 -35.24
CA GLU A 224 -2.11 -6.23 -35.18
C GLU A 224 -3.26 -6.04 -34.19
N VAL A 225 -3.11 -5.05 -33.30
CA VAL A 225 -4.18 -4.60 -32.39
C VAL A 225 -4.47 -3.14 -32.72
N LEU A 226 -5.71 -2.87 -33.11
CA LEU A 226 -6.14 -1.60 -33.69
C LEU A 226 -7.30 -1.01 -32.86
N VAL A 227 -7.29 0.30 -32.66
CA VAL A 227 -8.37 1.12 -32.11
C VAL A 227 -8.85 2.05 -33.22
N ASP A 228 -10.11 1.94 -33.65
CA ASP A 228 -10.66 2.69 -34.78
C ASP A 228 -9.81 2.59 -36.06
N GLY A 229 -9.28 1.39 -36.33
CA GLY A 229 -8.43 1.15 -37.50
C GLY A 229 -7.02 1.72 -37.40
N ARG A 230 -6.62 2.32 -36.27
CA ARG A 230 -5.26 2.81 -36.01
C ARG A 230 -4.53 1.89 -35.03
N PRO A 231 -3.22 1.68 -35.16
CA PRO A 231 -2.46 0.89 -34.19
C PRO A 231 -2.51 1.52 -32.80
N ARG A 232 -2.46 0.67 -31.76
CA ARG A 232 -2.39 1.10 -30.37
C ARG A 232 -1.23 2.08 -30.15
N ASP A 233 -1.53 3.17 -29.46
CA ASP A 233 -0.55 4.16 -29.02
C ASP A 233 -0.11 3.86 -27.57
N ASP A 234 1.04 4.39 -27.13
CA ASP A 234 1.55 4.20 -25.77
C ASP A 234 0.57 4.73 -24.70
N SER A 235 -0.30 5.66 -25.10
CA SER A 235 -1.39 6.19 -24.27
C SER A 235 -2.54 5.21 -24.03
N PHE A 236 -2.57 4.04 -24.70
CA PHE A 236 -3.65 3.06 -24.61
C PHE A 236 -3.88 2.57 -23.18
N GLN A 237 -2.82 2.20 -22.47
CA GLN A 237 -2.92 1.72 -21.07
C GLN A 237 -3.58 2.74 -20.13
N ARG A 238 -3.42 4.04 -20.39
CA ARG A 238 -4.04 5.11 -19.59
C ARG A 238 -5.52 5.33 -19.93
N LYS A 239 -5.94 4.92 -21.12
CA LYS A 239 -7.31 5.09 -21.63
C LYS A 239 -8.19 3.85 -21.37
N THR A 240 -7.61 2.74 -20.95
CA THR A 240 -8.31 1.49 -20.63
C THR A 240 -8.28 1.20 -19.13
N GLY A 241 -9.36 0.65 -18.59
CA GLY A 241 -9.39 0.08 -17.24
C GLY A 241 -9.15 -1.43 -17.30
N TYR A 242 -8.46 -2.01 -16.31
CA TYR A 242 -8.25 -3.44 -16.22
C TYR A 242 -8.44 -3.92 -14.77
N ALA A 243 -9.53 -4.64 -14.52
CA ALA A 243 -9.75 -5.34 -13.26
C ALA A 243 -9.15 -6.75 -13.36
N GLN A 244 -8.16 -7.02 -12.50
CA GLN A 244 -7.53 -8.34 -12.41
C GLN A 244 -8.43 -9.32 -11.64
N GLN A 245 -8.17 -10.61 -11.83
CA GLN A 245 -8.84 -11.68 -11.06
C GLN A 245 -8.63 -11.53 -9.53
N GLN A 246 -7.45 -11.08 -9.11
CA GLN A 246 -7.14 -10.79 -7.70
C GLN A 246 -7.50 -9.35 -7.33
N ASP A 247 -8.27 -9.20 -6.24
CA ASP A 247 -8.66 -7.89 -5.73
C ASP A 247 -7.57 -7.28 -4.85
N LEU A 248 -6.71 -6.46 -5.46
CA LEU A 248 -5.59 -5.80 -4.78
C LEU A 248 -6.00 -4.42 -4.29
N HIS A 249 -6.23 -4.30 -2.98
CA HIS A 249 -6.59 -3.04 -2.34
C HIS A 249 -5.80 -2.82 -1.05
N LEU A 250 -5.58 -1.56 -0.68
CA LEU A 250 -4.94 -1.21 0.58
C LEU A 250 -5.89 -1.53 1.75
N SER A 251 -5.48 -2.44 2.63
CA SER A 251 -6.32 -2.94 3.72
C SER A 251 -6.72 -1.87 4.73
N THR A 252 -5.91 -0.83 4.92
CA THR A 252 -6.17 0.25 5.88
C THR A 252 -7.04 1.37 5.34
N ALA A 253 -7.27 1.43 4.03
CA ALA A 253 -8.07 2.48 3.40
C ALA A 253 -9.56 2.15 3.45
N THR A 254 -10.39 3.19 3.40
CA THR A 254 -11.83 3.05 3.17
C THR A 254 -12.17 2.90 1.70
N VAL A 255 -13.37 2.41 1.38
CA VAL A 255 -13.88 2.31 0.01
C VAL A 255 -13.83 3.66 -0.71
N ARG A 256 -14.29 4.73 -0.05
CA ARG A 256 -14.26 6.09 -0.58
C ARG A 256 -12.84 6.55 -0.84
N GLU A 257 -11.93 6.41 0.12
CA GLU A 257 -10.52 6.81 -0.04
C GLU A 257 -9.85 6.07 -1.20
N ALA A 258 -10.12 4.78 -1.39
CA ALA A 258 -9.56 4.02 -2.51
C ALA A 258 -10.04 4.53 -3.88
N LEU A 259 -11.34 4.88 -4.00
CA LEU A 259 -11.90 5.47 -5.21
C LEU A 259 -11.35 6.89 -5.46
N GLU A 260 -11.27 7.71 -4.42
CA GLU A 260 -10.70 9.06 -4.49
C GLU A 260 -9.23 9.02 -4.88
N PHE A 261 -8.44 8.11 -4.30
CA PHE A 261 -7.04 7.91 -4.66
C PHE A 261 -6.89 7.55 -6.14
N SER A 262 -7.70 6.62 -6.63
CA SER A 262 -7.73 6.25 -8.05
C SER A 262 -8.08 7.44 -8.95
N ALA A 263 -9.14 8.17 -8.63
CA ALA A 263 -9.61 9.30 -9.42
C ALA A 263 -8.57 10.44 -9.45
N LEU A 264 -7.97 10.77 -8.31
CA LEU A 264 -7.01 11.87 -8.20
C LEU A 264 -5.75 11.63 -9.04
N LEU A 265 -5.24 10.39 -9.05
CA LEU A 265 -4.00 10.04 -9.73
C LEU A 265 -4.18 9.71 -11.21
N ARG A 266 -5.30 9.07 -11.59
CA ARG A 266 -5.50 8.57 -12.96
C ARG A 266 -6.25 9.55 -13.86
N GLN A 267 -7.14 10.37 -13.31
CA GLN A 267 -7.84 11.37 -14.13
C GLN A 267 -6.91 12.52 -14.53
N PRO A 268 -7.11 13.10 -15.72
CA PRO A 268 -6.24 14.17 -16.23
C PRO A 268 -6.21 15.40 -15.32
N THR A 269 -5.15 16.18 -15.45
CA THR A 269 -4.85 17.34 -14.58
C THR A 269 -5.79 18.52 -14.79
N HIS A 270 -6.45 18.63 -15.95
CA HIS A 270 -7.37 19.72 -16.25
C HIS A 270 -8.70 19.64 -15.47
N VAL A 271 -9.06 18.45 -14.98
CA VAL A 271 -10.26 18.24 -14.17
C VAL A 271 -9.98 18.72 -12.74
N SER A 272 -10.83 19.61 -12.24
CA SER A 272 -10.66 20.15 -10.88
C SER A 272 -10.78 19.05 -9.83
N ARG A 273 -10.05 19.19 -8.71
CA ARG A 273 -10.13 18.20 -7.61
C ARG A 273 -11.57 17.97 -7.15
N GLN A 274 -12.37 19.03 -7.06
CA GLN A 274 -13.77 18.92 -6.63
C GLN A 274 -14.61 18.09 -7.61
N GLU A 275 -14.41 18.30 -8.92
CA GLU A 275 -15.10 17.52 -9.94
C GLU A 275 -14.71 16.04 -9.90
N LYS A 276 -13.43 15.72 -9.63
CA LYS A 276 -12.97 14.33 -9.42
C LYS A 276 -13.70 13.68 -8.24
N LEU A 277 -13.83 14.38 -7.11
CA LEU A 277 -14.50 13.88 -5.92
C LEU A 277 -16.01 13.73 -6.11
N ASN A 278 -16.64 14.67 -6.84
CA ASN A 278 -18.05 14.57 -7.19
C ASN A 278 -18.29 13.34 -8.09
N TYR A 279 -17.41 13.09 -9.07
CA TYR A 279 -17.50 11.89 -9.90
C TYR A 279 -17.38 10.59 -9.08
N VAL A 280 -16.47 10.53 -8.10
CA VAL A 280 -16.37 9.38 -7.18
C VAL A 280 -17.67 9.14 -6.43
N THR A 281 -18.35 10.20 -5.99
CA THR A 281 -19.64 10.08 -5.31
C THR A 281 -20.72 9.49 -6.22
N GLU A 282 -20.72 9.86 -7.50
CA GLU A 282 -21.62 9.26 -8.49
C GLU A 282 -21.26 7.80 -8.81
N VAL A 283 -19.98 7.44 -8.86
CA VAL A 283 -19.54 6.04 -9.01
C VAL A 283 -19.98 5.18 -7.83
N ILE A 284 -19.91 5.70 -6.60
CA ILE A 284 -20.40 5.00 -5.39
C ILE A 284 -21.90 4.72 -5.48
N LYS A 285 -22.69 5.69 -5.98
CA LYS A 285 -24.13 5.51 -6.19
C LYS A 285 -24.40 4.49 -7.29
N LEU A 286 -23.69 4.57 -8.41
CA LEU A 286 -23.90 3.68 -9.56
C LEU A 286 -23.65 2.21 -9.21
N LEU A 287 -22.66 1.94 -8.36
CA LEU A 287 -22.29 0.58 -7.95
C LEU A 287 -23.05 0.10 -6.70
N ASP A 288 -24.06 0.87 -6.24
CA ASP A 288 -24.83 0.64 -5.04
C ASP A 288 -23.95 0.40 -3.79
N MET A 289 -22.90 1.20 -3.63
CA MET A 289 -21.93 1.08 -2.53
C MET A 289 -22.15 2.08 -1.39
N THR A 290 -23.24 2.86 -1.45
CA THR A 290 -23.53 3.96 -0.52
C THR A 290 -23.52 3.53 0.95
N GLU A 291 -24.00 2.33 1.26
CA GLU A 291 -24.10 1.83 2.64
C GLU A 291 -22.75 1.53 3.30
N TYR A 292 -21.73 1.21 2.51
CA TYR A 292 -20.40 0.79 3.00
C TYR A 292 -19.25 1.63 2.40
N ALA A 293 -19.58 2.79 1.82
CA ALA A 293 -18.60 3.70 1.24
C ALA A 293 -17.52 4.16 2.23
N ASP A 294 -17.86 4.26 3.52
CA ASP A 294 -16.94 4.70 4.57
C ASP A 294 -16.41 3.51 5.42
N ALA A 295 -16.67 2.27 5.00
CA ALA A 295 -16.14 1.08 5.66
C ALA A 295 -14.67 0.85 5.26
N VAL A 296 -13.87 0.30 6.19
CA VAL A 296 -12.48 -0.09 5.89
C VAL A 296 -12.48 -1.33 5.01
N ILE A 297 -11.65 -1.31 3.97
CA ILE A 297 -11.55 -2.41 2.99
C ILE A 297 -11.10 -3.70 3.68
N GLY A 298 -10.06 -3.58 4.50
CA GLY A 298 -9.46 -4.67 5.23
C GLY A 298 -8.88 -5.77 4.33
N VAL A 299 -8.44 -6.84 4.97
CA VAL A 299 -7.84 -8.01 4.31
C VAL A 299 -8.92 -9.00 3.89
N PRO A 300 -8.67 -9.91 2.93
CA PRO A 300 -9.60 -10.99 2.64
C PRO A 300 -9.95 -11.75 3.93
N GLY A 301 -11.22 -11.67 4.31
CA GLY A 301 -11.70 -12.15 5.58
C GLY A 301 -11.38 -11.27 6.78
N GLU A 302 -11.38 -9.94 6.66
CA GLU A 302 -11.63 -8.92 7.70
C GLU A 302 -11.95 -7.62 6.96
N GLY A 303 -13.12 -7.03 7.14
CA GLY A 303 -13.59 -5.91 6.29
C GLY A 303 -14.60 -6.37 5.24
N LEU A 304 -14.45 -5.90 4.00
CA LEU A 304 -15.44 -6.09 2.94
C LEU A 304 -15.63 -7.56 2.54
N ASN A 305 -16.89 -7.93 2.28
CA ASN A 305 -17.25 -9.21 1.68
C ASN A 305 -16.68 -9.35 0.26
N VAL A 306 -16.57 -10.57 -0.26
CA VAL A 306 -16.06 -10.88 -1.61
C VAL A 306 -16.83 -10.09 -2.68
N GLU A 307 -18.16 -10.04 -2.60
CA GLU A 307 -18.99 -9.27 -3.54
C GLU A 307 -18.68 -7.77 -3.50
N GLN A 308 -18.63 -7.19 -2.30
CA GLN A 308 -18.34 -5.77 -2.10
C GLN A 308 -16.93 -5.41 -2.57
N ARG A 309 -15.97 -6.32 -2.34
CA ARG A 309 -14.59 -6.17 -2.80
C ARG A 309 -14.51 -6.23 -4.33
N LYS A 310 -15.27 -7.12 -4.99
CA LYS A 310 -15.38 -7.18 -6.45
C LYS A 310 -15.98 -5.90 -7.03
N ARG A 311 -17.06 -5.38 -6.42
CA ARG A 311 -17.64 -4.07 -6.79
C ARG A 311 -16.63 -2.94 -6.64
N LEU A 312 -15.85 -2.94 -5.55
CA LEU A 312 -14.77 -1.97 -5.35
C LEU A 312 -13.70 -2.08 -6.44
N THR A 313 -13.25 -3.27 -6.82
CA THR A 313 -12.27 -3.46 -7.90
C THR A 313 -12.77 -2.86 -9.21
N ILE A 314 -14.02 -3.13 -9.58
CA ILE A 314 -14.67 -2.54 -10.77
C ILE A 314 -14.76 -1.01 -10.61
N GLY A 315 -15.14 -0.53 -9.44
CA GLY A 315 -15.28 0.90 -9.15
C GLY A 315 -13.98 1.67 -9.18
N VAL A 316 -12.88 1.07 -8.72
CA VAL A 316 -11.54 1.66 -8.77
C VAL A 316 -11.11 1.90 -10.22
N GLU A 317 -11.39 0.95 -11.11
CA GLU A 317 -11.14 1.10 -12.55
C GLU A 317 -12.11 2.10 -13.20
N LEU A 318 -13.37 2.12 -12.79
CA LEU A 318 -14.36 3.09 -13.28
C LEU A 318 -14.04 4.52 -12.84
N ALA A 319 -13.56 4.71 -11.61
CA ALA A 319 -13.17 5.99 -11.04
C ALA A 319 -12.05 6.67 -11.84
N ALA A 320 -11.26 5.91 -12.60
CA ALA A 320 -10.23 6.44 -13.49
C ALA A 320 -10.81 7.12 -14.75
N ARG A 321 -12.11 6.98 -15.04
CA ARG A 321 -12.77 7.42 -16.29
C ARG A 321 -12.07 6.86 -17.54
N PRO A 322 -12.08 5.53 -17.76
CA PRO A 322 -11.47 4.95 -18.94
C PRO A 322 -12.20 5.41 -20.20
N ALA A 323 -11.46 6.05 -21.12
CA ALA A 323 -11.99 6.65 -22.34
C ALA A 323 -12.29 5.63 -23.46
N LEU A 324 -11.77 4.39 -23.36
CA LEU A 324 -11.85 3.42 -24.46
C LEU A 324 -12.53 2.10 -24.11
N LEU A 325 -12.10 1.42 -23.05
CA LEU A 325 -12.54 0.04 -22.78
C LEU A 325 -12.25 -0.36 -21.33
N LEU A 326 -13.16 -1.16 -20.75
CA LEU A 326 -12.96 -1.78 -19.44
C LEU A 326 -12.78 -3.29 -19.61
N PHE A 327 -11.59 -3.79 -19.30
CA PHE A 327 -11.27 -5.21 -19.23
C PHE A 327 -11.57 -5.74 -17.83
N LEU A 328 -12.36 -6.80 -17.72
CA LEU A 328 -12.63 -7.48 -16.46
C LEU A 328 -12.23 -8.94 -16.58
N ASP A 329 -11.22 -9.38 -15.84
CA ASP A 329 -10.81 -10.77 -15.79
C ASP A 329 -11.55 -11.50 -14.66
N GLU A 330 -12.45 -12.41 -15.03
CA GLU A 330 -13.23 -13.25 -14.12
C GLU A 330 -13.98 -12.48 -13.00
N PRO A 331 -14.86 -11.53 -13.33
CA PRO A 331 -15.58 -10.74 -12.32
C PRO A 331 -16.52 -11.58 -11.44
N THR A 332 -16.87 -12.79 -11.86
CA THR A 332 -17.77 -13.72 -11.15
C THR A 332 -17.01 -14.84 -10.41
N SER A 333 -15.67 -14.84 -10.39
CA SER A 333 -14.91 -15.88 -9.69
C SER A 333 -15.08 -15.76 -8.17
N GLY A 334 -15.30 -16.88 -7.49
CA GLY A 334 -15.41 -16.92 -6.02
C GLY A 334 -16.74 -16.41 -5.47
N LEU A 335 -17.73 -16.18 -6.35
CA LEU A 335 -19.08 -15.76 -6.00
C LEU A 335 -20.07 -16.93 -6.16
N ASP A 336 -21.13 -16.92 -5.35
CA ASP A 336 -22.29 -17.80 -5.53
C ASP A 336 -23.12 -17.34 -6.74
N SER A 337 -24.09 -18.16 -7.16
CA SER A 337 -24.90 -17.88 -8.35
C SER A 337 -25.75 -16.62 -8.22
N GLN A 338 -26.22 -16.27 -7.02
CA GLN A 338 -27.08 -15.10 -6.83
C GLN A 338 -26.25 -13.81 -6.87
N THR A 339 -25.11 -13.78 -6.18
CA THR A 339 -24.21 -12.61 -6.19
C THR A 339 -23.55 -12.42 -7.56
N SER A 340 -23.23 -13.50 -8.28
CA SER A 340 -22.75 -13.42 -9.67
C SER A 340 -23.76 -12.73 -10.59
N TRP A 341 -25.07 -13.00 -10.41
CA TRP A 341 -26.12 -12.33 -11.18
C TRP A 341 -26.17 -10.83 -10.89
N ALA A 342 -26.00 -10.43 -9.63
CA ALA A 342 -25.95 -9.01 -9.25
C ALA A 342 -24.78 -8.27 -9.93
N ILE A 343 -23.61 -8.91 -10.04
CA ILE A 343 -22.47 -8.35 -10.78
C ILE A 343 -22.79 -8.24 -12.28
N LEU A 344 -23.42 -9.26 -12.88
CA LEU A 344 -23.81 -9.21 -14.30
C LEU A 344 -24.86 -8.12 -14.59
N ASP A 345 -25.83 -7.93 -13.70
CA ASP A 345 -26.81 -6.83 -13.79
C ASP A 345 -26.12 -5.45 -13.73
N LEU A 346 -25.14 -5.31 -12.83
CA LEU A 346 -24.30 -4.11 -12.74
C LEU A 346 -23.49 -3.86 -14.02
N LEU A 347 -22.95 -4.90 -14.66
CA LEU A 347 -22.28 -4.77 -15.95
C LEU A 347 -23.24 -4.39 -17.08
N ASP A 348 -24.47 -4.92 -17.08
CA ASP A 348 -25.48 -4.52 -18.06
C ASP A 348 -25.94 -3.07 -17.85
N LYS A 349 -26.06 -2.61 -16.61
CA LYS A 349 -26.30 -1.19 -16.26
C LYS A 349 -25.18 -0.28 -16.79
N LEU A 350 -23.91 -0.66 -16.57
CA LEU A 350 -22.76 0.10 -17.08
C LEU A 350 -22.74 0.14 -18.61
N LYS A 351 -23.05 -0.99 -19.27
CA LYS A 351 -23.17 -1.07 -20.73
C LYS A 351 -24.26 -0.14 -21.26
N LYS A 352 -25.44 -0.11 -20.63
CA LYS A 352 -26.56 0.78 -21.03
C LYS A 352 -26.18 2.26 -20.97
N ASN A 353 -25.26 2.62 -20.09
CA ASN A 353 -24.72 3.97 -19.99
C ASN A 353 -23.66 4.30 -21.08
N GLY A 354 -23.44 3.41 -22.04
CA GLY A 354 -22.60 3.65 -23.23
C GLY A 354 -21.13 3.30 -23.06
N GLN A 355 -20.80 2.49 -22.06
CA GLN A 355 -19.43 2.00 -21.83
C GLN A 355 -19.21 0.67 -22.59
N ALA A 356 -18.11 0.57 -23.33
CA ALA A 356 -17.65 -0.66 -23.95
C ALA A 356 -16.94 -1.50 -22.89
N ILE A 357 -17.48 -2.69 -22.63
CA ILE A 357 -16.96 -3.59 -21.61
C ILE A 357 -16.58 -4.91 -22.29
N CYS A 358 -15.32 -5.31 -22.12
CA CYS A 358 -14.85 -6.63 -22.51
C CYS A 358 -14.58 -7.44 -21.24
N THR A 359 -15.33 -8.51 -21.03
CA THR A 359 -15.16 -9.38 -19.86
C THR A 359 -14.68 -10.75 -20.28
N CYS A 360 -13.77 -11.32 -19.49
CA CYS A 360 -13.51 -12.76 -19.54
C CYS A 360 -14.37 -13.44 -18.47
N LEU A 361 -15.13 -14.45 -18.89
CA LEU A 361 -15.91 -15.29 -17.99
C LEU A 361 -15.39 -16.73 -18.13
N ILE A 362 -14.85 -17.28 -17.04
CA ILE A 362 -14.65 -18.73 -16.96
C ILE A 362 -16.00 -19.36 -16.62
N PHE A 363 -16.56 -20.10 -17.59
CA PHE A 363 -17.64 -21.04 -17.32
C PHE A 363 -17.04 -22.40 -16.91
N HIS A 364 -17.27 -22.80 -15.65
CA HIS A 364 -17.32 -24.23 -15.31
C HIS A 364 -18.75 -24.70 -15.59
N LEU A 365 -18.97 -25.32 -16.74
CA LEU A 365 -20.29 -25.80 -17.13
C LEU A 365 -20.75 -26.95 -16.20
N ARG A 366 -21.75 -26.68 -15.36
CA ARG A 366 -22.77 -27.66 -14.95
C ARG A 366 -24.16 -27.03 -15.05
N VAL A 367 -24.47 -26.42 -16.18
CA VAL A 367 -25.86 -26.09 -16.54
C VAL A 367 -26.05 -26.40 -18.02
N SER A 368 -27.02 -27.27 -18.27
CA SER A 368 -27.51 -27.66 -19.59
C SER A 368 -28.00 -26.43 -20.35
N LEU A 369 -27.27 -26.02 -21.38
CA LEU A 369 -27.69 -24.97 -22.31
C LEU A 369 -28.78 -25.52 -23.24
N THR A 370 -30.04 -25.30 -22.86
CA THR A 370 -31.15 -25.22 -23.82
C THR A 370 -30.99 -23.95 -24.64
N ARG A 371 -31.04 -24.13 -25.97
CA ARG A 371 -30.92 -23.13 -27.04
C ARG A 371 -31.77 -21.87 -26.80
N CYS A 372 -31.21 -20.71 -27.14
CA CYS A 372 -31.94 -19.63 -27.80
C CYS A 372 -31.27 -19.38 -29.15
#